data_AF-A0A438G832-F1
#
_entry.id   AF-A0A438G832-F1
#
_cell.length_a   1.000
_cell.length_b   1.000
_cell.length_c   1.000
_cell.angle_alpha   90.00
_cell.angle_beta   90.00
_cell.angle_gamma   90.00
#
_symmetry.space_group_name_H-M   'P 1'
#
loop_
_entity.id
_entity.type
_entity.pdbx_description
1 polymer ?
#
loop_
_entity_poly.entity_id
_entity_poly.type
_entity_poly.pdbx_seq_one_letter_code
_entity_poly.pdbx_strand_id
1 'polypeptide(L)' 'MDHPLIKKWKRSPVSIAAAVIYIITQLSDEKKLLRDISIATGVAEGTIRNSYKDLYPHISRIIPSWYAKEEDLRNLCSP' A
#
# COMPACT_ATOMS: atom_id res chain seq x y z
N MET A 1 -1.24 -38.30 -4.82
CA MET A 1 -2.54 -37.89 -4.25
C MET A 1 -2.26 -36.50 -3.73
N ASP A 2 -2.19 -35.52 -4.63
CA ASP A 2 -1.67 -34.20 -4.31
C ASP A 2 -2.49 -33.18 -5.09
N HIS A 3 -3.43 -32.56 -4.38
CA HIS A 3 -4.36 -31.61 -4.93
C HIS A 3 -3.66 -30.24 -5.09
N PRO A 4 -3.62 -29.63 -6.29
CA PRO A 4 -2.96 -28.33 -6.49
C PRO A 4 -3.89 -27.20 -6.05
N LEU A 5 -4.01 -26.98 -4.75
CA LEU A 5 -4.61 -25.79 -4.14
C LEU A 5 -3.58 -25.37 -3.08
N ILE A 6 -2.95 -24.21 -3.11
CA ILE A 6 -3.47 -22.86 -3.28
C ILE A 6 -2.29 -22.06 -3.80
N LYS A 7 -2.45 -21.31 -4.89
CA LYS A 7 -1.50 -20.28 -5.31
C LYS A 7 -1.45 -19.25 -4.17
N LYS A 8 -0.48 -19.40 -3.26
CA LYS A 8 -0.24 -18.54 -2.10
C LYS A 8 -0.34 -17.09 -2.57
N TRP A 9 -1.38 -16.37 -2.14
CA TRP A 9 -1.51 -14.95 -2.43
C TRP A 9 -0.21 -14.31 -1.97
N LYS A 10 0.57 -13.73 -2.90
CA LYS A 10 1.96 -13.32 -2.64
C LYS A 10 2.10 -12.33 -1.47
N ARG A 11 0.99 -11.75 -1.00
CA ARG A 11 0.86 -10.82 0.12
C ARG A 11 -0.40 -11.14 0.91
N SER A 12 -0.33 -11.07 2.24
CA SER A 12 -1.52 -11.15 3.09
C SER A 12 -2.42 -9.93 2.81
N PRO A 13 -3.77 -10.06 2.85
CA PRO A 13 -4.69 -8.92 2.74
C PRO A 13 -4.33 -7.77 3.69
N VAL A 14 -3.82 -8.08 4.88
CA VAL A 14 -3.37 -7.10 5.88
C VAL A 14 -2.18 -6.27 5.36
N SER A 15 -1.24 -6.90 4.65
CA SER A 15 -0.09 -6.19 4.07
C SER A 15 -0.51 -5.23 2.95
N ILE A 16 -1.51 -5.62 2.15
CA ILE A 16 -2.09 -4.76 1.12
C ILE A 16 -2.80 -3.58 1.77
N ALA A 17 -3.62 -3.82 2.80
CA ALA A 17 -4.30 -2.77 3.54
C ALA A 17 -3.30 -1.78 4.16
N ALA A 18 -2.22 -2.26 4.78
CA ALA A 18 -1.17 -1.41 5.35
C ALA A 18 -0.48 -0.52 4.30
N ALA A 19 -0.26 -1.03 3.09
CA ALA A 19 0.29 -0.24 2.00
C ALA A 19 -0.71 0.80 1.46
N VAL A 20 -2.00 0.47 1.39
CA VAL A 20 -3.04 1.45 1.01
C VAL A 20 -3.14 2.56 2.05
N ILE A 21 -3.11 2.22 3.35
CA ILE A 21 -3.07 3.22 4.44
C ILE A 21 -1.86 4.13 4.26
N TYR A 22 -0.68 3.57 3.99
CA TYR A 22 0.51 4.37 3.70
C TYR A 22 0.29 5.33 2.53
N ILE A 23 -0.20 4.86 1.38
CA ILE A 23 -0.48 5.71 0.21
C ILE A 23 -1.40 6.88 0.57
N ILE A 24 -2.53 6.59 1.24
CA ILE A 24 -3.52 7.59 1.64
C ILE A 24 -2.91 8.63 2.59
N THR A 25 -2.16 8.19 3.60
CA THR A 25 -1.51 9.11 4.55
C THR A 25 -0.45 9.97 3.89
N GLN A 26 0.23 9.49 2.83
CA GLN A 26 1.22 10.28 2.09
C GLN A 26 0.60 11.35 1.19
N LEU A 27 -0.65 11.15 0.76
CA LEU A 27 -1.46 12.12 0.01
C LEU A 27 -2.20 13.10 0.92
N SER A 28 -2.33 12.78 2.20
CA SER A 28 -2.95 13.65 3.19
C SER A 28 -1.99 14.76 3.62
N ASP A 29 -2.54 15.86 4.13
CA ASP A 29 -1.74 16.95 4.72
C ASP A 29 -0.92 16.46 5.93
N GLU A 30 -1.55 15.60 6.75
CA GLU A 30 -0.90 14.93 7.88
C GLU A 30 -0.24 13.61 7.45
N LYS A 31 1.02 13.70 7.03
CA LYS A 31 1.83 12.53 6.66
C LYS A 31 2.14 11.68 7.90
N LYS A 32 1.88 10.39 7.82
CA LYS A 32 2.25 9.41 8.86
C LYS A 32 3.56 8.73 8.53
N LEU A 33 4.37 8.47 9.55
CA LEU A 33 5.61 7.71 9.36
C LEU A 33 5.28 6.25 9.06
N LEU A 34 6.09 5.62 8.21
CA LEU A 34 5.96 4.20 7.90
C LEU A 34 5.96 3.32 9.18
N ARG A 35 6.74 3.74 10.18
CA ARG A 35 6.82 3.12 11.50
C ARG A 35 5.49 3.15 12.25
N ASP A 36 4.77 4.26 12.22
CA ASP A 36 3.48 4.39 12.91
C ASP A 36 2.45 3.43 12.31
N ILE A 37 2.45 3.31 10.98
CA ILE A 37 1.59 2.37 10.26
C ILE A 37 2.01 0.93 10.56
N SER A 38 3.31 0.66 10.63
CA SER A 38 3.82 -0.66 11.02
C SER A 38 3.35 -1.06 12.41
N ILE A 39 3.42 -0.15 13.39
CA ILE A 39 2.93 -0.38 14.74
C ILE A 39 1.41 -0.59 14.76
N ALA A 40 0.65 0.26 14.05
CA ALA A 40 -0.81 0.19 14.02
C ALA A 40 -1.35 -1.08 13.33
N THR A 41 -0.66 -1.56 12.28
CA THR A 41 -1.11 -2.71 11.47
C THR A 41 -0.45 -4.03 11.88
N GLY A 42 0.62 -3.98 12.67
CA GLY A 42 1.46 -5.15 13.00
C GLY A 42 2.27 -5.68 11.81
N VAL A 43 2.29 -4.98 10.67
CA VAL A 43 3.02 -5.40 9.47
C VAL A 43 4.40 -4.77 9.48
N ALA A 44 5.45 -5.56 9.23
CA ALA A 44 6.81 -5.05 9.14
C ALA A 44 6.96 -3.99 8.04
N GLU A 45 7.70 -2.92 8.31
CA GLU A 45 7.91 -1.79 7.38
C GLU A 45 8.39 -2.24 5.99
N GLY A 46 9.33 -3.19 5.92
CA GLY A 46 9.82 -3.73 4.64
C GLY A 46 8.72 -4.43 3.82
N THR A 47 7.74 -5.04 4.50
CA THR A 47 6.57 -5.67 3.85
C THR A 47 5.60 -4.62 3.33
N ILE A 48 5.38 -3.54 4.09
CA ILE A 48 4.57 -2.39 3.65
C ILE A 48 5.22 -1.75 2.43
N ARG A 49 6.53 -1.49 2.47
CA ARG A 49 7.27 -0.91 1.34
C ARG A 49 7.21 -1.79 0.09
N ASN A 50 7.38 -3.10 0.23
CA ASN A 50 7.27 -3.98 -0.93
C ASN A 50 5.84 -4.01 -1.50
N SER A 51 4.84 -4.04 -0.62
CA SER A 51 3.44 -4.02 -1.07
C SER A 51 3.13 -2.67 -1.75
N TYR A 52 3.68 -1.56 -1.25
CA TYR A 52 3.60 -0.25 -1.90
C TYR A 52 4.28 -0.26 -3.28
N LYS A 53 5.47 -0.87 -3.44
CA LYS A 53 6.11 -1.07 -4.77
C LYS A 53 5.20 -1.80 -5.75
N ASP A 54 4.55 -2.86 -5.29
CA ASP A 54 3.64 -3.66 -6.10
C ASP A 54 2.38 -2.86 -6.51
N LEU A 55 1.91 -1.94 -5.65
CA LEU A 55 0.72 -1.12 -5.89
C LEU A 55 1.01 0.16 -6.67
N TYR A 56 2.22 0.71 -6.59
CA TYR A 56 2.63 1.98 -7.20
C TYR A 56 2.20 2.17 -8.66
N PRO A 57 2.41 1.23 -9.60
CA PRO A 57 1.98 1.39 -10.99
C PRO A 57 0.46 1.39 -11.19
N HIS A 58 -0.32 1.08 -10.14
CA HIS A 58 -1.77 0.96 -10.18
C HIS A 58 -2.49 2.00 -9.30
N ILE A 59 -1.76 2.91 -8.66
CA ILE A 59 -2.33 3.88 -7.70
C ILE A 59 -3.46 4.71 -8.32
N SER A 60 -3.33 5.15 -9.58
CA SER A 60 -4.38 5.91 -10.27
C SER A 60 -5.70 5.17 -10.45
N ARG A 61 -5.68 3.83 -10.36
CA ARG A 61 -6.89 2.98 -10.39
C ARG A 61 -7.42 2.66 -9.00
N ILE A 62 -6.56 2.72 -7.98
CA ILE A 62 -6.90 2.39 -6.58
C ILE A 62 -7.45 3.62 -5.87
N ILE A 63 -6.84 4.78 -6.11
CA ILE A 63 -7.21 6.03 -5.47
C ILE A 63 -8.31 6.70 -6.30
N PRO A 64 -9.49 6.96 -5.70
CA PRO A 64 -10.56 7.64 -6.39
C PRO A 64 -10.17 9.08 -6.76
N SER A 65 -10.60 9.54 -7.93
CA SER A 65 -10.33 10.90 -8.41
C SER A 65 -10.97 12.01 -7.56
N TRP A 66 -11.98 11.69 -6.76
CA TRP A 66 -12.57 12.62 -5.80
C TRP A 66 -11.67 12.85 -4.57
N TYR A 67 -10.77 11.91 -4.27
CA TYR A 67 -9.86 12.01 -3.14
C TYR A 67 -8.54 12.68 -3.51
N ALA A 68 -7.93 12.24 -4.62
CA ALA A 68 -6.68 12.81 -5.13
C ALA A 68 -6.68 12.80 -6.66
N LYS A 69 -6.20 13.90 -7.26
CA LYS A 69 -6.05 14.01 -8.72
C LYS A 69 -4.72 13.43 -9.16
N GLU A 70 -4.54 13.19 -10.46
CA GLU A 70 -3.29 12.66 -11.00
C GLU A 70 -2.05 13.51 -10.67
N GLU A 71 -2.22 14.83 -10.52
CA GLU A 71 -1.17 15.74 -10.08
C GLU A 71 -0.70 15.44 -8.65
N ASP A 72 -1.63 15.13 -7.73
CA ASP A 72 -1.33 14.77 -6.34
C ASP A 72 -0.62 13.42 -6.26
N LEU A 73 -1.00 12.48 -7.12
CA LEU A 73 -0.37 11.16 -7.19
C LEU A 73 1.11 11.24 -7.61
N ARG A 74 1.50 12.27 -8.37
CA ARG A 74 2.92 12.50 -8.73
C ARG A 74 3.77 12.96 -7.55
N ASN A 75 3.14 13.50 -6.49
CA ASN A 75 3.83 13.90 -5.27
C ASN A 75 4.16 12.71 -4.35
N LEU A 76 3.64 11.52 -4.67
CA LEU A 76 4.01 10.30 -3.96
C LEU A 76 5.47 9.92 -4.27
N CYS A 77 6.22 9.62 -3.20
CA CYS A 77 7.60 9.19 -3.33
C CYS A 77 7.66 7.86 -4.10
N SER A 78 8.44 7.83 -5.20
CA SER A 78 8.73 6.59 -5.92
C SER A 78 9.43 5.60 -4.97
N PRO A 79 8.96 4.34 -4.88
CA PRO A 79 9.29 3.44 -3.78
C PRO A 79 10.66 2.73 -3.85
#